data_AF-A0A1Q3T5B9-F1
#
_entry.id   AF-A0A1Q3T5B9-F1
#
_cell.length_a   1.000
_cell.length_b   1.000
_cell.length_c   1.000
_cell.angle_alpha   90.00
_cell.angle_beta   90.00
_cell.angle_gamma   90.00
#
_symmetry.space_group_name_H-M   'P 1'
#
loop_
_entity.id
_entity.type
_entity.pdbx_description
1 polymer ?
#
loop_
_entity_poly.entity_id
_entity_poly.type
_entity_poly.pdbx_seq_one_letter_code
_entity_poly.pdbx_strand_id
1 'polypeptide(L)'
;MQSLLRRLNKLFARVPPRVSATPAEEVEVDEATFNHYSFVIGSVFSYFNDLSPESKKKFVQRVYQFRSQKRFHYIGLENNEDTAVLVSSSAIQVTFGLKNYHLSYFKDIYILADAYHMDNDDELYIGHVAPDGIYLSWKHFLYGYSYKSKNDNINVAVHEMAHALLHNNFFAQYGADLHFRLNYEKFSTSTGQILADVITRRRSYLRSYAFSNMHEFWAVSVEAFFENPSGLKQNMPDLYDALCRVLNQDPGTKEKLLA
;
A
#
# COMPACT_ATOMS: atom_id res chain seq x y z
N MET A 1 17.24 33.15 -8.17
CA MET A 1 16.03 32.56 -7.54
C MET A 1 14.82 33.50 -7.59
N GLN A 2 14.36 33.93 -8.77
CA GLN A 2 13.10 34.72 -8.89
C GLN A 2 12.38 34.53 -10.25
N SER A 3 12.84 33.61 -11.12
CA SER A 3 12.31 33.46 -12.48
C SER A 3 11.45 32.22 -12.72
N LEU A 4 11.36 31.28 -11.77
CA LEU A 4 10.53 30.06 -11.92
C LEU A 4 9.11 30.20 -11.36
N LEU A 5 8.82 31.23 -10.55
CA LEU A 5 7.57 31.37 -9.80
C LEU A 5 6.47 32.16 -10.51
N ARG A 6 6.62 32.50 -11.80
CA ARG A 6 5.67 33.38 -12.52
C ARG A 6 4.85 32.74 -13.64
N ARG A 7 4.96 31.42 -13.85
CA ARG A 7 4.19 30.68 -14.88
C ARG A 7 3.06 29.79 -14.35
N LEU A 8 2.70 29.88 -13.07
CA LEU A 8 1.67 29.03 -12.45
C LEU A 8 0.28 29.69 -12.29
N ASN A 9 0.05 30.92 -12.74
CA ASN A 9 -1.17 31.69 -12.40
C ASN A 9 -2.17 31.96 -13.54
N LYS A 10 -2.21 31.16 -14.62
CA LYS A 10 -3.28 31.27 -15.63
C LYS A 10 -3.63 29.91 -16.22
N LEU A 11 -4.42 29.11 -15.50
CA LEU A 11 -5.27 28.03 -16.03
C LEU A 11 -6.30 27.59 -14.96
N PHE A 12 -7.04 28.57 -14.41
CA PHE A 12 -8.24 28.30 -13.62
C PHE A 12 -9.45 28.89 -14.34
N ALA A 13 -10.14 28.05 -15.11
CA ALA A 13 -11.55 28.22 -15.47
C ALA A 13 -12.05 26.95 -16.18
N ARG A 14 -12.34 25.91 -15.39
CA ARG A 14 -13.42 24.91 -15.60
C ARG A 14 -13.13 23.70 -14.70
N VAL A 15 -13.83 23.66 -13.56
CA VAL A 15 -13.96 22.44 -12.76
C VAL A 15 -14.88 21.51 -13.57
N PRO A 16 -14.40 20.34 -14.05
CA PRO A 16 -15.30 19.36 -14.65
C PRO A 16 -16.22 18.78 -13.57
N PRO A 17 -17.44 18.33 -13.92
CA PRO A 17 -18.36 17.82 -12.94
C PRO A 17 -17.78 16.58 -12.25
N ARG A 18 -18.03 16.51 -10.95
CA ARG A 18 -17.65 15.40 -10.06
C ARG A 18 -18.30 14.12 -10.60
N VAL A 19 -17.51 13.21 -11.15
CA VAL A 19 -17.99 11.86 -11.46
C VAL A 19 -18.13 11.14 -10.12
N SER A 20 -19.36 10.94 -9.68
CA SER A 20 -19.65 10.03 -8.56
C SER A 20 -19.13 8.65 -8.94
N ALA A 21 -18.19 8.12 -8.16
CA ALA A 21 -17.81 6.72 -8.27
C ALA A 21 -19.07 5.89 -8.01
N THR A 22 -19.59 5.26 -9.06
CA THR A 22 -20.56 4.18 -8.94
C THR A 22 -19.95 3.13 -7.99
N PRO A 23 -20.72 2.58 -7.03
CA PRO A 23 -20.24 1.45 -6.26
C PRO A 23 -19.83 0.37 -7.25
N ALA A 24 -18.60 -0.14 -7.15
CA ALA A 24 -18.18 -1.26 -7.97
C ALA A 24 -19.16 -2.40 -7.72
N GLU A 25 -19.86 -2.87 -8.75
CA GLU A 25 -20.64 -4.11 -8.67
C GLU A 25 -19.70 -5.21 -8.14
N GLU A 26 -20.11 -5.89 -7.07
CA GLU A 26 -19.34 -7.00 -6.52
C GLU A 26 -19.31 -8.11 -7.58
N VAL A 27 -18.17 -8.24 -8.26
CA VAL A 27 -17.98 -9.28 -9.27
C VAL A 27 -17.85 -10.60 -8.53
N GLU A 28 -18.83 -11.48 -8.70
CA GLU A 28 -18.72 -12.84 -8.20
C GLU A 28 -17.60 -13.58 -8.95
N VAL A 29 -16.66 -14.12 -8.18
CA VAL A 29 -15.56 -14.93 -8.70
C VAL A 29 -16.03 -16.38 -8.70
N ASP A 30 -15.88 -17.06 -9.84
CA ASP A 30 -16.24 -18.47 -9.95
C ASP A 30 -15.38 -19.37 -9.04
N GLU A 31 -15.87 -20.58 -8.77
CA GLU A 31 -15.21 -21.50 -7.82
C GLU A 31 -13.78 -21.87 -8.24
N ALA A 32 -13.52 -22.04 -9.54
CA ALA A 32 -12.18 -22.40 -10.03
C ALA A 32 -11.18 -21.26 -9.81
N THR A 33 -11.59 -20.03 -10.14
CA THR A 33 -10.79 -18.82 -9.90
C THR A 33 -10.58 -18.60 -8.40
N PHE A 34 -11.61 -18.79 -7.58
CA PHE A 34 -11.50 -18.65 -6.13
C PHE A 34 -10.48 -19.65 -5.54
N ASN A 35 -10.55 -20.92 -5.96
CA ASN A 35 -9.65 -21.96 -5.47
C ASN A 35 -8.20 -21.70 -5.91
N HIS A 36 -7.99 -21.31 -7.17
CA HIS A 36 -6.67 -20.97 -7.68
C HIS A 36 -6.06 -19.77 -6.95
N TYR A 37 -6.80 -18.66 -6.82
CA TYR A 37 -6.31 -17.45 -6.13
C TYR A 37 -6.05 -17.75 -4.65
N SER A 38 -6.95 -18.47 -3.99
CA SER A 38 -6.76 -18.85 -2.58
C SER A 38 -5.50 -19.70 -2.38
N PHE A 39 -5.20 -20.61 -3.31
CA PHE A 39 -3.99 -21.44 -3.26
C PHE A 39 -2.73 -20.58 -3.43
N VAL A 40 -2.68 -19.76 -4.49
CA VAL A 40 -1.54 -18.88 -4.77
C VAL A 40 -1.28 -17.92 -3.62
N ILE A 41 -2.31 -17.19 -3.18
CA ILE A 41 -2.21 -16.20 -2.10
C ILE A 41 -1.85 -16.88 -0.78
N GLY A 42 -2.52 -17.98 -0.44
CA GLY A 42 -2.29 -18.69 0.82
C GLY A 42 -0.90 -19.31 0.94
N SER A 43 -0.20 -19.54 -0.18
CA SER A 43 1.19 -20.01 -0.16
C SER A 43 2.21 -18.95 0.31
N VAL A 44 1.83 -17.67 0.33
CA VAL A 44 2.73 -16.54 0.61
C VAL A 44 2.20 -15.63 1.73
N PHE A 45 0.90 -15.32 1.76
CA PHE A 45 0.31 -14.31 2.63
C PHE A 45 -0.23 -14.90 3.93
N SER A 46 0.53 -14.81 5.02
CA SER A 46 0.06 -15.14 6.37
C SER A 46 -1.19 -14.33 6.75
N TYR A 47 -1.22 -13.05 6.39
CA TYR A 47 -2.38 -12.17 6.55
C TYR A 47 -3.66 -12.79 5.98
N PHE A 48 -3.60 -13.34 4.76
CA PHE A 48 -4.74 -13.97 4.11
C PHE A 48 -5.14 -15.27 4.82
N ASN A 49 -4.15 -16.07 5.25
CA ASN A 49 -4.39 -17.34 5.90
C ASN A 49 -5.17 -17.21 7.21
N ASP A 50 -4.98 -16.11 7.94
CA ASP A 50 -5.67 -15.78 9.19
C ASP A 50 -7.14 -15.36 9.01
N LEU A 51 -7.55 -14.97 7.80
CA LEU A 51 -8.90 -14.47 7.54
C LEU A 51 -9.97 -15.54 7.74
N SER A 52 -11.16 -15.12 8.18
CA SER A 52 -12.36 -15.97 8.15
C SER A 52 -12.72 -16.40 6.72
N PRO A 53 -13.49 -17.48 6.52
CA PRO A 53 -13.91 -17.91 5.19
C PRO A 53 -14.61 -16.82 4.37
N GLU A 54 -15.45 -16.00 5.01
CA GLU A 54 -16.17 -14.88 4.38
C GLU A 54 -15.19 -13.78 3.95
N SER A 55 -14.25 -13.43 4.84
CA SER A 55 -13.22 -12.44 4.54
C SER A 55 -12.25 -12.91 3.46
N LYS A 56 -11.93 -14.21 3.38
CA LYS A 56 -11.15 -14.78 2.26
C LYS A 56 -11.85 -14.60 0.93
N LYS A 57 -13.17 -14.87 0.86
CA LYS A 57 -13.98 -14.61 -0.35
C LYS A 57 -13.92 -13.15 -0.77
N LYS A 58 -14.17 -12.23 0.17
CA LYS A 58 -14.08 -10.79 -0.06
C LYS A 58 -12.68 -10.37 -0.54
N PHE A 59 -11.63 -10.92 0.08
CA PHE A 59 -10.25 -10.62 -0.29
C PHE A 59 -9.96 -11.06 -1.72
N VAL A 60 -10.30 -12.32 -2.08
CA VAL A 60 -10.09 -12.85 -3.43
C VAL A 60 -10.87 -12.07 -4.49
N GLN A 61 -12.13 -11.72 -4.21
CA GLN A 61 -12.93 -10.87 -5.11
C GLN A 61 -12.25 -9.53 -5.38
N ARG A 62 -11.77 -8.86 -4.33
CA ARG A 62 -11.04 -7.60 -4.46
C ARG A 62 -9.73 -7.76 -5.22
N VAL A 63 -8.99 -8.84 -4.99
CA VAL A 63 -7.74 -9.13 -5.73
C VAL A 63 -8.04 -9.32 -7.21
N TYR A 64 -9.07 -10.09 -7.54
CA TYR A 64 -9.51 -10.31 -8.92
C TYR A 64 -9.93 -9.01 -9.61
N GLN A 65 -10.76 -8.19 -8.94
CA GLN A 65 -11.22 -6.90 -9.44
C GLN A 65 -10.08 -5.87 -9.58
N PHE A 66 -9.15 -5.84 -8.63
CA PHE A 66 -7.97 -5.00 -8.73
C PHE A 66 -7.13 -5.42 -9.92
N ARG A 67 -6.76 -6.69 -10.02
CA ARG A 67 -5.90 -7.23 -11.07
C ARG A 67 -6.47 -6.96 -12.47
N SER A 68 -7.77 -7.14 -12.68
CA SER A 68 -8.41 -6.94 -13.99
C SER A 68 -8.36 -5.50 -14.51
N GLN A 69 -8.08 -4.54 -13.62
CA GLN A 69 -7.95 -3.11 -13.95
C GLN A 69 -6.50 -2.65 -14.15
N LYS A 70 -5.51 -3.57 -14.04
CA LYS A 70 -4.08 -3.27 -14.14
C LYS A 70 -3.45 -3.91 -15.36
N ARG A 71 -2.39 -3.27 -15.85
CA ARG A 71 -1.45 -3.79 -16.83
C ARG A 71 -0.17 -4.14 -16.09
N PHE A 72 0.24 -5.40 -16.18
CA PHE A 72 1.46 -5.89 -15.56
C PHE A 72 2.56 -5.97 -16.60
N HIS A 73 3.70 -5.35 -16.30
CA HIS A 73 4.89 -5.34 -17.15
C HIS A 73 6.00 -6.11 -16.45
N TYR A 74 6.57 -7.09 -17.13
CA TYR A 74 7.57 -7.99 -16.57
C TYR A 74 8.93 -7.67 -17.22
N ILE A 75 9.87 -7.18 -16.41
CA ILE A 75 11.20 -6.77 -16.86
C ILE A 75 12.26 -7.71 -16.28
N GLY A 76 12.86 -8.53 -17.14
CA GLY A 76 13.86 -9.52 -16.75
C GLY A 76 13.28 -10.79 -16.10
N LEU A 77 11.97 -10.99 -16.17
CA LEU A 77 11.27 -12.22 -15.77
C LEU A 77 10.20 -12.60 -16.80
N GLU A 78 9.80 -13.87 -16.80
CA GLU A 78 8.71 -14.37 -17.62
C GLU A 78 7.35 -13.87 -17.10
N ASN A 79 6.40 -13.70 -18.02
CA ASN A 79 5.03 -13.36 -17.67
C ASN A 79 4.42 -14.51 -16.85
N ASN A 80 4.03 -14.22 -15.61
CA ASN A 80 3.43 -15.20 -14.71
C ASN A 80 2.16 -14.62 -14.06
N GLU A 81 1.04 -15.32 -14.25
CA GLU A 81 -0.24 -14.95 -13.66
C GLU A 81 -0.20 -14.94 -12.13
N ASP A 82 0.41 -15.94 -11.50
CA ASP A 82 0.53 -16.04 -10.05
C ASP A 82 1.28 -14.83 -9.48
N THR A 83 2.33 -14.37 -10.17
CA THR A 83 3.06 -13.15 -9.80
C THR A 83 2.15 -11.92 -9.81
N ALA A 84 1.27 -11.77 -10.81
CA ALA A 84 0.30 -10.68 -10.82
C ALA A 84 -0.75 -10.81 -9.71
N VAL A 85 -1.19 -12.03 -9.38
CA VAL A 85 -2.11 -12.31 -8.26
C VAL A 85 -1.47 -11.92 -6.93
N LEU A 86 -0.21 -12.30 -6.70
CA LEU A 86 0.53 -11.98 -5.48
C LEU A 86 0.77 -10.48 -5.34
N VAL A 87 1.22 -9.79 -6.39
CA VAL A 87 1.39 -8.32 -6.37
C VAL A 87 0.06 -7.62 -6.11
N SER A 88 -1.02 -8.06 -6.76
CA SER A 88 -2.38 -7.53 -6.50
C SER A 88 -2.81 -7.76 -5.05
N SER A 89 -2.42 -8.89 -4.46
CA SER A 89 -2.73 -9.23 -3.06
C SER A 89 -2.04 -8.31 -2.07
N SER A 90 -0.83 -7.82 -2.36
CA SER A 90 -0.18 -6.81 -1.52
C SER A 90 -0.95 -5.47 -1.51
N ALA A 91 -1.48 -5.05 -2.67
CA ALA A 91 -2.33 -3.87 -2.76
C ALA A 91 -3.62 -4.04 -1.96
N ILE A 92 -4.26 -5.21 -2.06
CA ILE A 92 -5.49 -5.50 -1.33
C ILE A 92 -5.24 -5.64 0.16
N GLN A 93 -4.11 -6.21 0.61
CA GLN A 93 -3.74 -6.25 2.02
C GLN A 93 -3.72 -4.84 2.64
N VAL A 94 -3.05 -3.89 1.98
CA VAL A 94 -2.99 -2.49 2.45
C VAL A 94 -4.37 -1.83 2.43
N THR A 95 -5.21 -2.16 1.45
CA THR A 95 -6.50 -1.48 1.21
C THR A 95 -7.74 -2.26 1.68
N PHE A 96 -7.58 -3.39 2.37
CA PHE A 96 -8.67 -4.34 2.65
C PHE A 96 -9.82 -3.73 3.45
N GLY A 97 -9.50 -2.83 4.40
CA GLY A 97 -10.49 -2.10 5.19
C GLY A 97 -11.13 -0.92 4.48
N LEU A 98 -10.62 -0.50 3.32
CA LEU A 98 -11.07 0.69 2.61
C LEU A 98 -12.20 0.36 1.63
N LYS A 99 -13.07 1.35 1.40
CA LYS A 99 -14.12 1.25 0.37
C LYS A 99 -13.53 1.44 -1.02
N ASN A 100 -12.65 2.44 -1.19
CA ASN A 100 -11.94 2.63 -2.45
C ASN A 100 -10.56 1.97 -2.45
N TYR A 101 -10.53 0.69 -2.79
CA TYR A 101 -9.32 -0.15 -2.76
C TYR A 101 -8.62 -0.26 -4.13
N HIS A 102 -9.19 0.28 -5.20
CA HIS A 102 -8.74 0.01 -6.57
C HIS A 102 -7.42 0.69 -6.97
N LEU A 103 -6.97 1.70 -6.23
CA LEU A 103 -5.82 2.56 -6.61
C LEU A 103 -5.92 3.01 -8.08
N SER A 104 -7.09 3.54 -8.47
CA SER A 104 -7.48 3.73 -9.87
C SER A 104 -6.58 4.65 -10.68
N TYR A 105 -5.78 5.51 -10.03
CA TYR A 105 -4.76 6.33 -10.70
C TYR A 105 -3.69 5.47 -11.40
N PHE A 106 -3.21 4.41 -10.74
CA PHE A 106 -2.17 3.55 -11.27
C PHE A 106 -2.77 2.47 -12.16
N LYS A 107 -2.48 2.55 -13.46
CA LYS A 107 -2.90 1.54 -14.45
C LYS A 107 -1.81 0.53 -14.73
N ASP A 108 -0.55 0.90 -14.53
CA ASP A 108 0.60 0.08 -14.85
C ASP A 108 1.35 -0.30 -13.57
N ILE A 109 1.73 -1.57 -13.50
CA ILE A 109 2.56 -2.13 -12.43
C ILE A 109 3.73 -2.84 -13.11
N TYR A 110 4.94 -2.38 -12.81
CA TYR A 110 6.19 -2.90 -13.34
C TYR A 110 6.83 -3.83 -12.30
N ILE A 111 7.09 -5.06 -12.72
CA ILE A 111 7.69 -6.10 -11.91
C ILE A 111 9.06 -6.37 -12.52
N LEU A 112 10.10 -6.11 -11.74
CA LEU A 112 11.50 -6.24 -12.14
C LEU A 112 12.12 -7.43 -11.41
N ALA A 113 12.98 -8.20 -12.07
CA ALA A 113 13.51 -9.44 -11.48
C ALA A 113 14.27 -9.21 -10.16
N ASP A 114 15.09 -8.17 -10.10
CA ASP A 114 15.93 -7.82 -8.95
C ASP A 114 15.94 -6.28 -8.78
N ALA A 115 16.81 -5.78 -7.91
CA ALA A 115 17.07 -4.36 -7.77
C ALA A 115 17.64 -3.76 -9.07
N TYR A 116 17.40 -2.48 -9.28
CA TYR A 116 17.69 -1.80 -10.55
C TYR A 116 18.14 -0.36 -10.31
N HIS A 117 18.81 0.21 -11.30
CA HIS A 117 19.15 1.63 -11.34
C HIS A 117 18.16 2.36 -12.26
N MET A 118 17.85 3.61 -11.92
CA MET A 118 17.18 4.52 -12.84
C MET A 118 18.21 5.25 -13.71
N ASP A 119 17.81 5.66 -14.91
CA ASP A 119 18.70 6.42 -15.78
C ASP A 119 19.15 7.71 -15.10
N ASN A 120 20.47 7.88 -14.94
CA ASN A 120 21.12 8.99 -14.23
C ASN A 120 21.00 8.96 -12.70
N ASP A 121 20.75 7.80 -12.10
CA ASP A 121 20.84 7.60 -10.66
C ASP A 121 21.81 6.46 -10.31
N ASP A 122 22.76 6.75 -9.43
CA ASP A 122 23.71 5.75 -8.90
C ASP A 122 23.10 4.95 -7.73
N GLU A 123 21.91 5.35 -7.24
CA GLU A 123 21.18 4.64 -6.20
C GLU A 123 20.49 3.39 -6.75
N LEU A 124 20.50 2.34 -5.94
CA LEU A 124 19.89 1.05 -6.25
C LEU A 124 18.46 1.02 -5.71
N TYR A 125 17.49 0.88 -6.60
CA TYR A 125 16.07 0.81 -6.27
C TYR A 125 15.60 -0.63 -6.13
N ILE A 126 14.79 -0.88 -5.11
CA ILE A 126 14.06 -2.14 -4.92
C ILE A 126 12.55 -1.97 -5.11
N GLY A 127 12.09 -0.72 -5.24
CA GLY A 127 10.71 -0.30 -5.47
C GLY A 127 10.66 1.22 -5.62
N HIS A 128 9.64 1.72 -6.30
CA HIS A 128 9.24 3.13 -6.25
C HIS A 128 7.84 3.33 -6.82
N VAL A 129 7.23 4.47 -6.52
CA VAL A 129 5.97 4.93 -7.13
C VAL A 129 6.21 6.22 -7.91
N ALA A 130 5.82 6.22 -9.18
CA ALA A 130 5.92 7.37 -10.08
C ALA A 130 4.58 7.58 -10.84
N PRO A 131 4.37 8.75 -11.48
CA PRO A 131 3.11 9.06 -12.17
C PRO A 131 2.68 8.06 -13.24
N ASP A 132 3.63 7.32 -13.79
CA ASP A 132 3.49 6.30 -14.81
C ASP A 132 3.19 4.90 -14.26
N GLY A 133 3.50 4.60 -13.00
CA GLY A 133 3.20 3.29 -12.43
C GLY A 133 3.79 3.02 -11.04
N ILE A 134 3.54 1.78 -10.59
CA ILE A 134 4.13 1.22 -9.37
C ILE A 134 5.22 0.24 -9.81
N TYR A 135 6.42 0.37 -9.25
CA TYR A 135 7.57 -0.45 -9.60
C TYR A 135 7.99 -1.29 -8.42
N LEU A 136 8.20 -2.59 -8.64
CA LEU A 136 8.54 -3.56 -7.59
C LEU A 136 9.64 -4.52 -8.05
N SER A 137 10.65 -4.71 -7.20
CA SER A 137 11.59 -5.81 -7.35
C SER A 137 10.97 -7.12 -6.86
N TRP A 138 10.84 -8.11 -7.74
CA TRP A 138 10.24 -9.41 -7.46
C TRP A 138 11.02 -10.19 -6.40
N LYS A 139 12.35 -10.17 -6.45
CA LYS A 139 13.20 -10.78 -5.42
C LYS A 139 12.92 -10.20 -4.03
N HIS A 140 12.79 -8.87 -3.93
CA HIS A 140 12.55 -8.19 -2.66
C HIS A 140 11.09 -8.31 -2.20
N PHE A 141 10.15 -8.40 -3.14
CA PHE A 141 8.76 -8.78 -2.85
C PHE A 141 8.73 -10.15 -2.13
N LEU A 142 9.39 -11.16 -2.71
CA LEU A 142 9.45 -12.51 -2.11
C LEU A 142 10.17 -12.50 -0.77
N TYR A 143 11.23 -11.70 -0.62
CA TYR A 143 11.91 -11.53 0.66
C TYR A 143 10.95 -11.00 1.74
N GLY A 144 10.18 -9.95 1.44
CA GLY A 144 9.25 -9.32 2.39
C GLY A 144 8.18 -10.27 2.93
N TYR A 145 7.73 -11.24 2.13
CA TYR A 145 6.77 -12.26 2.56
C TYR A 145 7.41 -13.59 2.99
N SER A 146 8.74 -13.66 3.07
CA SER A 146 9.44 -14.88 3.46
C SER A 146 9.48 -15.05 4.98
N TYR A 147 9.70 -16.27 5.46
CA TYR A 147 9.94 -16.47 6.91
C TYR A 147 11.19 -15.73 7.43
N LYS A 148 12.14 -15.38 6.54
CA LYS A 148 13.40 -14.73 6.91
C LYS A 148 13.23 -13.24 7.23
N SER A 149 12.25 -12.56 6.64
CA SER A 149 11.91 -11.17 6.97
C SER A 149 11.11 -11.06 8.27
N LYS A 150 10.68 -12.17 8.86
CA LYS A 150 9.78 -12.14 10.02
C LYS A 150 10.38 -11.30 11.16
N ASN A 151 9.70 -10.19 11.46
CA ASN A 151 10.05 -9.18 12.47
C ASN A 151 11.17 -8.19 12.12
N ASP A 152 11.69 -8.15 10.89
CA ASP A 152 12.58 -7.04 10.47
C ASP A 152 11.81 -5.75 10.12
N ASN A 153 10.49 -5.85 10.00
CA ASN A 153 9.57 -4.77 9.58
C ASN A 153 9.90 -4.21 8.18
N ILE A 154 10.33 -5.08 7.26
CA ILE A 154 10.67 -4.73 5.87
C ILE A 154 9.78 -5.51 4.91
N ASN A 155 8.93 -4.79 4.19
CA ASN A 155 8.13 -5.37 3.11
C ASN A 155 7.94 -4.34 2.00
N VAL A 156 8.76 -4.44 0.95
CA VAL A 156 8.76 -3.48 -0.17
C VAL A 156 7.40 -3.41 -0.87
N ALA A 157 6.66 -4.51 -0.94
CA ALA A 157 5.35 -4.51 -1.57
C ALA A 157 4.36 -3.67 -0.76
N VAL A 158 4.32 -3.87 0.56
CA VAL A 158 3.51 -3.05 1.47
C VAL A 158 3.95 -1.59 1.43
N HIS A 159 5.25 -1.33 1.40
CA HIS A 159 5.84 0.02 1.33
C HIS A 159 5.35 0.79 0.10
N GLU A 160 5.55 0.24 -1.11
CA GLU A 160 5.14 0.93 -2.33
C GLU A 160 3.62 1.05 -2.45
N MET A 161 2.86 0.06 -1.96
CA MET A 161 1.39 0.14 -1.94
C MET A 161 0.89 1.22 -0.97
N ALA A 162 1.62 1.49 0.12
CA ALA A 162 1.34 2.60 1.01
C ALA A 162 1.56 3.95 0.32
N HIS A 163 2.65 4.10 -0.45
CA HIS A 163 2.90 5.30 -1.27
C HIS A 163 1.82 5.48 -2.34
N ALA A 164 1.48 4.41 -3.07
CA ALA A 164 0.45 4.44 -4.10
C ALA A 164 -0.92 4.84 -3.51
N LEU A 165 -1.29 4.32 -2.33
CA LEU A 165 -2.51 4.70 -1.65
C LEU A 165 -2.56 6.20 -1.33
N LEU A 166 -1.46 6.76 -0.83
CA LEU A 166 -1.37 8.18 -0.52
C LEU A 166 -1.45 9.03 -1.80
N HIS A 167 -0.71 8.63 -2.84
CA HIS A 167 -0.69 9.31 -4.13
C HIS A 167 -2.09 9.37 -4.76
N ASN A 168 -2.79 8.23 -4.77
CA ASN A 168 -4.13 8.10 -5.33
C ASN A 168 -5.15 9.00 -4.61
N ASN A 169 -4.98 9.27 -3.31
CA ASN A 169 -5.97 10.04 -2.54
C ASN A 169 -5.72 11.56 -2.52
N PHE A 170 -4.46 12.00 -2.67
CA PHE A 170 -4.10 13.42 -2.50
C PHE A 170 -3.56 14.09 -3.76
N PHE A 171 -3.02 13.34 -4.71
CA PHE A 171 -2.36 13.90 -5.89
C PHE A 171 -3.13 13.62 -7.19
N ALA A 172 -3.88 12.51 -7.22
CA ALA A 172 -4.76 12.19 -8.33
C ALA A 172 -6.12 12.89 -8.21
N GLN A 173 -6.72 13.27 -9.35
CA GLN A 173 -8.09 13.80 -9.40
C GLN A 173 -9.17 12.69 -9.30
N TYR A 174 -8.78 11.42 -9.35
CA TYR A 174 -9.68 10.27 -9.40
C TYR A 174 -9.71 9.50 -8.07
N GLY A 175 -10.91 9.16 -7.59
CA GLY A 175 -11.07 8.18 -6.52
C GLY A 175 -10.57 8.63 -5.13
N ALA A 176 -10.67 9.92 -4.80
CA ALA A 176 -10.40 10.37 -3.43
C ALA A 176 -11.43 9.77 -2.45
N ASP A 177 -10.97 8.98 -1.49
CA ASP A 177 -11.78 8.50 -0.37
C ASP A 177 -11.75 9.56 0.74
N LEU A 178 -12.88 10.25 0.93
CA LEU A 178 -12.98 11.32 1.92
C LEU A 178 -12.72 10.81 3.35
N HIS A 179 -13.16 9.59 3.68
CA HIS A 179 -12.93 9.02 5.01
C HIS A 179 -11.45 8.74 5.23
N PHE A 180 -10.78 8.15 4.24
CA PHE A 180 -9.32 7.95 4.29
C PHE A 180 -8.59 9.28 4.47
N ARG A 181 -8.91 10.30 3.67
CA ARG A 181 -8.25 11.61 3.74
C ARG A 181 -8.41 12.27 5.11
N LEU A 182 -9.62 12.27 5.67
CA LEU A 182 -9.88 12.83 7.00
C LEU A 182 -9.12 12.07 8.09
N ASN A 183 -9.05 10.74 8.02
CA ASN A 183 -8.30 9.96 8.99
C ASN A 183 -6.78 10.14 8.80
N TYR A 184 -6.30 10.25 7.56
CA TYR A 184 -4.90 10.51 7.26
C TYR A 184 -4.46 11.91 7.73
N GLU A 185 -5.30 12.94 7.56
CA GLU A 185 -5.02 14.28 8.09
C GLU A 185 -4.89 14.27 9.63
N LYS A 186 -5.75 13.49 10.32
CA LYS A 186 -5.62 13.26 11.78
C LYS A 186 -4.31 12.55 12.12
N PHE A 187 -3.96 11.49 11.39
CA PHE A 187 -2.69 10.77 11.54
C PHE A 187 -1.49 11.70 11.37
N SER A 188 -1.49 12.50 10.30
CA SER A 188 -0.41 13.45 9.98
C SER A 188 -0.29 14.52 11.08
N THR A 189 -1.41 15.02 11.59
CA THR A 189 -1.42 15.99 12.69
C THR A 189 -0.91 15.38 14.01
N SER A 190 -1.24 14.12 14.30
CA SER A 190 -0.72 13.42 15.48
C SER A 190 0.75 13.01 15.37
N THR A 191 1.30 12.99 14.15
CA THR A 191 2.69 12.57 13.90
C THR A 191 3.70 13.49 14.61
N GLY A 192 3.39 14.78 14.77
CA GLY A 192 4.27 15.71 15.50
C GLY A 192 4.55 15.27 16.94
N GLN A 193 3.54 14.75 17.65
CA GLN A 193 3.70 14.23 19.01
C GLN A 193 4.51 12.93 19.03
N ILE A 194 4.22 12.02 18.10
CA ILE A 194 4.94 10.75 17.94
C ILE A 194 6.43 11.00 17.67
N LEU A 195 6.75 11.95 16.78
CA LEU A 195 8.12 12.34 16.46
C LEU A 195 8.83 13.01 17.65
N ALA A 196 8.13 13.88 18.39
CA ALA A 196 8.67 14.51 19.58
C ALA A 196 9.06 13.48 20.65
N ASP A 197 8.23 12.44 20.84
CA ASP A 197 8.52 11.35 21.77
C ASP A 197 9.73 10.51 21.34
N VAL A 198 9.84 10.18 20.05
CA VAL A 198 11.00 9.47 19.49
C VAL A 198 12.29 10.25 19.72
N ILE A 199 12.28 11.56 19.44
CA ILE A 199 13.44 12.45 19.65
C ILE A 199 13.80 12.50 21.13
N THR A 200 12.82 12.68 22.01
CA THR A 200 13.02 12.81 23.47
C THR A 200 13.59 11.53 24.07
N ARG A 201 13.07 10.37 23.66
CA ARG A 201 13.50 9.06 24.17
C ARG A 201 14.73 8.51 23.46
N ARG A 202 15.18 9.14 22.37
CA ARG A 202 16.26 8.70 21.49
C ARG A 202 16.14 7.23 21.05
N ARG A 203 14.90 6.76 20.90
CA ARG A 203 14.59 5.37 20.55
C ARG A 203 13.29 5.35 19.78
N SER A 204 13.28 4.60 18.68
CA SER A 204 12.06 4.27 17.93
C SER A 204 12.01 2.77 17.68
N TYR A 205 10.79 2.28 17.53
CA TYR A 205 10.54 0.94 16.99
C TYR A 205 10.72 0.92 15.46
N LEU A 206 10.43 2.03 14.78
CA LEU A 206 10.64 2.16 13.35
C LEU A 206 12.12 2.34 13.02
N ARG A 207 12.52 1.82 11.87
CA ARG A 207 13.87 2.02 11.29
C ARG A 207 14.14 3.50 11.02
N SER A 208 15.40 3.92 11.07
CA SER A 208 15.83 5.31 10.90
C SER A 208 15.33 5.94 9.59
N TYR A 209 15.20 5.13 8.53
CA TYR A 209 14.68 5.51 7.24
C TYR A 209 13.27 6.14 7.30
N ALA A 210 12.44 5.76 8.28
CA ALA A 210 11.12 6.36 8.51
C ALA A 210 11.19 7.88 8.77
N PHE A 211 12.33 8.40 9.22
CA PHE A 211 12.49 9.80 9.61
C PHE A 211 13.11 10.66 8.51
N SER A 212 13.22 10.13 7.29
CA SER A 212 13.73 10.88 6.13
C SER A 212 12.75 11.97 5.68
N ASN A 213 11.46 11.63 5.58
CA ASN A 213 10.36 12.56 5.30
C ASN A 213 9.02 11.95 5.70
N MET A 214 7.92 12.70 5.58
CA MET A 214 6.57 12.24 5.99
C MET A 214 6.03 11.08 5.14
N HIS A 215 6.40 10.99 3.86
CA HIS A 215 5.98 9.89 2.99
C HIS A 215 6.66 8.59 3.43
N GLU A 216 7.96 8.62 3.73
CA GLU A 216 8.69 7.46 4.28
C GLU A 216 8.17 7.08 5.66
N PHE A 217 7.88 8.08 6.51
CA PHE A 217 7.28 7.82 7.82
C PHE A 217 5.99 7.04 7.68
N TRP A 218 5.13 7.43 6.74
CA TRP A 218 3.89 6.71 6.42
C TRP A 218 4.17 5.29 5.95
N ALA A 219 4.98 5.10 4.91
CA ALA A 219 5.20 3.79 4.32
C ALA A 219 5.85 2.80 5.30
N VAL A 220 6.88 3.23 6.04
CA VAL A 220 7.55 2.40 7.06
C VAL A 220 6.63 2.09 8.25
N SER A 221 5.73 3.01 8.61
CA SER A 221 4.71 2.73 9.63
C SER A 221 3.74 1.64 9.18
N VAL A 222 3.31 1.69 7.91
CA VAL A 222 2.43 0.67 7.32
C VAL A 222 3.14 -0.69 7.20
N GLU A 223 4.44 -0.72 6.86
CA GLU A 223 5.25 -1.94 6.91
C GLU A 223 5.19 -2.57 8.31
N ALA A 224 5.57 -1.82 9.35
CA ALA A 224 5.57 -2.31 10.73
C ALA A 224 4.18 -2.78 11.20
N PHE A 225 3.11 -2.12 10.72
CA PHE A 225 1.73 -2.45 11.06
C PHE A 225 1.29 -3.81 10.54
N PHE A 226 1.71 -4.20 9.34
CA PHE A 226 1.37 -5.51 8.78
C PHE A 226 2.40 -6.60 9.11
N GLU A 227 3.69 -6.26 9.20
CA GLU A 227 4.76 -7.23 9.46
C GLU A 227 4.84 -7.66 10.93
N ASN A 228 4.67 -6.73 11.87
CA ASN A 228 4.71 -7.03 13.30
C ASN A 228 3.72 -6.14 14.09
N PRO A 229 2.40 -6.35 13.92
CA PRO A 229 1.38 -5.54 14.57
C PRO A 229 1.50 -5.54 16.10
N SER A 230 1.84 -6.67 16.71
CA SER A 230 2.00 -6.76 18.17
C SER A 230 3.21 -5.98 18.66
N GLY A 231 4.34 -6.06 17.95
CA GLY A 231 5.53 -5.25 18.23
C GLY A 231 5.27 -3.76 18.11
N LEU A 232 4.57 -3.34 17.05
CA LEU A 232 4.19 -1.94 16.87
C LEU A 232 3.26 -1.46 17.97
N LYS A 233 2.21 -2.22 18.30
CA LYS A 233 1.26 -1.91 19.37
C LYS A 233 1.94 -1.77 20.74
N GLN A 234 2.92 -2.63 21.04
CA GLN A 234 3.64 -2.58 22.31
C GLN A 234 4.56 -1.37 22.42
N ASN A 235 5.27 -1.03 21.34
CA ASN A 235 6.35 -0.03 21.39
C ASN A 235 5.90 1.38 20.96
N MET A 236 4.87 1.48 20.12
CA MET A 236 4.32 2.75 19.60
C MET A 236 2.78 2.66 19.49
N PRO A 237 2.05 2.51 20.61
CA PRO A 237 0.60 2.28 20.62
C PRO A 237 -0.21 3.39 19.94
N ASP A 238 0.15 4.66 20.14
CA ASP A 238 -0.56 5.78 19.50
C ASP A 238 -0.45 5.75 17.98
N LEU A 239 0.71 5.31 17.47
CA LEU A 239 0.93 5.11 16.04
C LEU A 239 0.10 3.93 15.53
N TYR A 240 0.07 2.81 16.27
CA TYR A 240 -0.76 1.65 15.95
C TYR A 240 -2.24 2.04 15.82
N ASP A 241 -2.78 2.73 16.82
CA ASP A 241 -4.18 3.15 16.84
C ASP A 241 -4.50 4.18 15.75
N ALA A 242 -3.55 5.03 15.39
CA ALA A 242 -3.70 5.93 14.25
C ALA A 242 -3.77 5.16 12.92
N LEU A 243 -2.91 4.17 12.71
CA LEU A 243 -2.91 3.32 11.51
C LEU A 243 -4.19 2.48 11.42
N CYS A 244 -4.66 1.92 12.54
CA CYS A 244 -5.93 1.20 12.60
C CYS A 244 -7.09 2.06 12.05
N ARG A 245 -7.17 3.33 12.49
CA ARG A 245 -8.20 4.28 12.04
C ARG A 245 -8.05 4.68 10.57
N VAL A 246 -6.83 4.89 10.10
CA VAL A 246 -6.57 5.29 8.70
C VAL A 246 -6.90 4.16 7.72
N LEU A 247 -6.42 2.95 8.01
CA LEU A 247 -6.57 1.80 7.12
C LEU A 247 -7.89 1.03 7.34
N ASN A 248 -8.62 1.35 8.41
CA ASN A 248 -9.82 0.65 8.86
C ASN A 248 -9.58 -0.85 9.09
N GLN A 249 -8.44 -1.16 9.72
CA GLN A 249 -7.95 -2.52 9.93
C GLN A 249 -7.33 -2.70 11.31
N ASP A 250 -7.30 -3.93 11.82
CA ASP A 250 -6.48 -4.36 12.96
C ASP A 250 -5.81 -5.71 12.60
N PRO A 251 -4.58 -5.71 12.06
CA PRO A 251 -3.89 -6.93 11.65
C PRO A 251 -3.60 -7.89 12.80
N GLY A 252 -3.71 -7.43 14.05
CA GLY A 252 -3.58 -8.24 15.26
C GLY A 252 -4.81 -9.11 15.59
N THR A 253 -5.95 -8.88 14.94
CA THR A 253 -7.18 -9.68 15.13
C THR A 253 -7.36 -10.71 14.02
N LYS A 254 -8.36 -11.60 14.14
CA LYS A 254 -8.70 -12.56 13.06
C LYS A 254 -9.60 -11.93 12.01
N GLU A 255 -10.43 -10.99 12.43
CA GLU A 255 -11.39 -10.27 11.61
C GLU A 255 -10.67 -9.30 10.66
N LYS A 256 -9.49 -8.80 11.06
CA LYS A 256 -8.62 -7.83 10.38
C LYS A 256 -9.27 -6.47 10.08
N LEU A 257 -10.59 -6.39 9.99
CA LEU A 257 -11.36 -5.18 9.69
C LEU A 257 -11.98 -4.61 10.96
N LEU A 258 -12.01 -3.28 11.07
CA LEU A 258 -12.77 -2.59 12.10
C LEU A 258 -14.24 -2.49 11.68
N ALA A 259 -15.14 -2.58 12.68
CA ALA A 259 -16.59 -2.49 12.51
C ALA A 259 -17.07 -1.05 12.26
#